data_AF-A0AB40EDK9-F1
#
_entry.id   AF-A0AB40EDK9-F1
#
_cell.length_a   1.000
_cell.length_b   1.000
_cell.length_c   1.000
_cell.angle_alpha   90.00
_cell.angle_beta   90.00
_cell.angle_gamma   90.00
#
_symmetry.space_group_name_H-M   'P 1'
#
loop_
_entity.id
_entity.type
_entity.pdbx_description
1 polymer ?
#
loop_
_entity_poly.entity_id
_entity_poly.type
_entity_poly.pdbx_seq_one_letter_code
_entity_poly.pdbx_strand_id
1 'polypeptide(L)'
;MDVRKIVVVVEDVEVARTALQWALHNLVRYGDLITLLHVFPSLRSRSKTKSRLLRLNGFQLALSFQDICNHFPYTKVEIIVTEGDQEGRKISAMVREIGASAIVLGLHDHSFLYKLALAHNDITKSFSCRVLAIRQPPSSASGRKTRARASTTASLALDNSISMDFSQIDISGVLRLPDLPPPKIPYRICPSPSAIIWRSRKSRRK
;
A
#
# COMPACT_ATOMS: atom_id res chain seq x y z
N MET A 1 0.70 18.62 18.78
CA MET A 1 0.91 17.71 17.64
C MET A 1 -0.20 16.68 17.74
N ASP A 2 -1.19 16.73 16.85
CA ASP A 2 -2.31 15.78 16.91
C ASP A 2 -1.82 14.39 16.52
N VAL A 3 -2.08 13.40 17.38
CA VAL A 3 -1.72 12.00 17.14
C VAL A 3 -2.55 11.48 15.97
N ARG A 4 -1.90 11.20 14.84
CA ARG A 4 -2.61 10.66 13.67
C ARG A 4 -2.81 9.17 13.85
N LYS A 5 -4.05 8.73 13.62
CA LYS A 5 -4.41 7.32 13.59
C LYS A 5 -4.38 6.82 12.16
N ILE A 6 -3.66 5.74 11.94
CA ILE A 6 -3.47 5.11 10.63
C ILE A 6 -4.01 3.70 10.77
N VAL A 7 -5.01 3.35 9.96
CA VAL A 7 -5.56 2.00 9.95
C VAL A 7 -4.90 1.21 8.82
N VAL A 8 -4.40 0.02 9.12
CA VAL A 8 -3.89 -0.91 8.11
C VAL A 8 -4.76 -2.15 8.13
N VAL A 9 -5.32 -2.52 6.98
CA VAL A 9 -6.15 -3.72 6.88
C VAL A 9 -5.27 -4.95 6.69
N VAL A 10 -5.49 -5.93 7.57
CA VAL A 10 -4.71 -7.16 7.64
C VAL A 10 -5.47 -8.28 6.96
N GLU A 11 -4.87 -8.82 5.89
CA GLU A 11 -5.35 -9.96 5.12
C GLU A 11 -4.21 -10.99 5.02
N ASP A 12 -4.55 -12.28 4.85
CA ASP A 12 -3.58 -13.37 4.72
C ASP A 12 -3.04 -13.46 3.28
N VAL A 13 -2.44 -12.35 2.83
CA VAL A 13 -1.90 -12.17 1.48
C VAL A 13 -0.61 -11.36 1.56
N GLU A 14 0.40 -11.72 0.76
CA GLU A 14 1.70 -11.06 0.77
C GLU A 14 1.63 -9.57 0.37
N VAL A 15 0.66 -9.21 -0.49
CA VAL A 15 0.38 -7.83 -0.86
C VAL A 15 0.01 -6.98 0.36
N ALA A 16 -0.69 -7.54 1.35
CA ALA A 16 -1.04 -6.83 2.57
C ALA A 16 0.18 -6.57 3.47
N ARG A 17 1.14 -7.52 3.53
CA ARG A 17 2.42 -7.30 4.23
C ARG A 17 3.25 -6.22 3.56
N THR A 18 3.32 -6.26 2.23
CA THR A 18 4.00 -5.23 1.43
C THR A 18 3.35 -3.86 1.65
N ALA A 19 2.02 -3.81 1.74
CA ALA A 19 1.28 -2.59 2.04
C ALA A 19 1.63 -2.01 3.42
N LEU A 20 1.73 -2.86 4.45
CA LEU A 20 2.17 -2.46 5.77
C LEU A 20 3.61 -1.92 5.76
N GLN A 21 4.54 -2.62 5.12
CA GLN A 21 5.94 -2.18 5.01
C GLN A 21 6.04 -0.82 4.33
N TRP A 22 5.34 -0.65 3.21
CA TRP A 22 5.30 0.64 2.52
C TRP A 22 4.73 1.75 3.41
N ALA A 23 3.67 1.47 4.18
CA ALA A 23 3.08 2.44 5.11
C ALA A 23 4.07 2.85 6.21
N LEU A 24 4.80 1.89 6.78
CA LEU A 24 5.81 2.12 7.81
C LEU A 24 6.95 3.01 7.28
N HIS A 25 7.38 2.83 6.04
CA HIS A 25 8.46 3.62 5.44
C HIS A 25 8.03 5.02 4.96
N ASN A 26 6.80 5.17 4.45
CA ASN A 26 6.41 6.39 3.73
C ASN A 26 5.43 7.28 4.49
N LEU A 27 4.61 6.70 5.37
CA LEU A 27 3.46 7.39 5.95
C LEU A 27 3.61 7.63 7.45
N VAL A 28 4.13 6.64 8.16
CA VAL A 28 4.27 6.64 9.62
C VAL A 28 5.37 7.60 10.05
N ARG A 29 5.07 8.48 11.01
CA ARG A 29 6.01 9.38 11.68
C ARG A 29 6.02 9.12 13.18
N TYR A 30 6.99 9.70 13.86
CA TYR A 30 7.06 9.65 15.33
C TYR A 30 5.79 10.21 15.96
N GLY A 31 5.17 9.43 16.85
CA GLY A 31 3.94 9.80 17.54
C GLY A 31 2.65 9.37 16.83
N ASP A 32 2.71 8.80 15.63
CA ASP A 32 1.54 8.22 14.96
C ASP A 32 1.13 6.88 15.61
N LEU A 33 -0.16 6.57 15.59
CA LEU A 33 -0.73 5.32 16.09
C LEU A 33 -1.19 4.45 14.91
N ILE A 34 -0.68 3.23 14.84
CA ILE A 34 -1.01 2.25 13.80
C ILE A 34 -2.01 1.26 14.37
N THR A 35 -3.16 1.13 13.72
CA THR A 35 -4.18 0.15 14.07
C THR A 35 -4.24 -0.94 13.01
N LEU A 36 -3.83 -2.15 13.38
CA LEU A 36 -3.93 -3.36 12.56
C LEU A 36 -5.36 -3.89 12.65
N LEU A 37 -6.14 -3.73 11.58
CA LEU A 37 -7.54 -4.12 11.51
C LEU A 37 -7.69 -5.40 10.70
N HIS A 38 -8.07 -6.50 11.36
CA HIS A 38 -8.49 -7.72 10.68
C HIS A 38 -10.01 -7.89 10.77
N VAL A 39 -10.64 -8.15 9.63
CA VAL A 39 -12.07 -8.44 9.55
C VAL A 39 -12.26 -9.85 9.02
N PHE A 40 -12.84 -10.71 9.86
CA PHE A 40 -13.19 -12.07 9.47
C PHE A 40 -14.67 -12.14 9.04
N PRO A 41 -15.02 -13.01 8.08
CA PRO A 41 -16.38 -13.09 7.56
C PRO A 41 -17.36 -13.60 8.61
N SER A 42 -18.54 -12.98 8.67
CA SER A 42 -19.67 -13.53 9.44
C SER A 42 -20.17 -14.83 8.83
N LEU A 43 -20.20 -15.90 9.63
CA LEU A 43 -20.74 -17.20 9.21
C LEU A 43 -22.26 -17.19 9.40
N ARG A 44 -23.02 -17.39 8.32
CA ARG A 44 -24.49 -17.53 8.36
C ARG A 44 -24.95 -18.64 9.34
N SER A 45 -24.11 -19.66 9.56
CA SER A 45 -24.32 -20.72 10.55
C SER A 45 -23.61 -20.36 11.87
N ARG A 46 -24.39 -20.11 12.92
CA ARG A 46 -23.96 -19.64 14.26
C ARG A 46 -23.23 -20.70 15.10
N SER A 47 -22.29 -21.45 14.53
CA SER A 47 -21.39 -22.26 15.35
C SER A 47 -20.43 -21.34 16.10
N LYS A 48 -20.72 -21.12 17.40
CA LYS A 48 -19.88 -20.30 18.30
C LYS A 48 -18.42 -20.75 18.29
N THR A 49 -18.18 -22.06 18.16
CA THR A 49 -16.83 -22.64 18.08
C THR A 49 -16.09 -22.20 16.81
N LYS A 50 -16.75 -22.23 15.65
CA LYS A 50 -16.14 -21.78 14.38
C LYS A 50 -15.83 -20.29 14.40
N SER A 51 -16.73 -19.46 14.92
CA SER A 51 -16.52 -18.01 15.05
C SER A 51 -15.33 -17.70 15.97
N ARG A 52 -15.21 -18.39 17.11
CA ARG A 52 -14.05 -18.27 18.01
C ARG A 52 -12.73 -18.63 17.32
N LEU A 53 -12.73 -19.70 16.53
CA LEU A 53 -11.55 -20.12 15.77
C LEU A 53 -11.14 -19.04 14.76
N LEU A 54 -12.08 -18.49 13.98
CA LEU A 54 -11.79 -17.41 13.03
C LEU A 54 -11.22 -16.16 13.73
N ARG A 55 -11.77 -15.79 14.89
CA ARG A 55 -11.25 -14.67 15.68
C ARG A 55 -9.83 -14.93 16.18
N LEU A 56 -9.52 -16.15 16.64
CA LEU A 56 -8.18 -16.53 17.07
C LEU A 56 -7.19 -16.50 15.90
N ASN A 57 -7.56 -17.08 14.75
CA ASN A 57 -6.74 -17.05 13.55
C ASN A 57 -6.48 -15.61 13.07
N GLY A 58 -7.50 -14.77 13.09
CA GLY A 58 -7.39 -13.35 12.74
C GLY A 58 -6.47 -12.58 13.69
N PHE A 59 -6.51 -12.89 14.98
CA PHE A 59 -5.59 -12.32 15.97
C PHE A 59 -4.15 -12.80 15.76
N GLN A 60 -3.95 -14.09 15.50
CA GLN A 60 -2.64 -14.65 15.18
C GLN A 60 -2.05 -14.04 13.91
N LEU A 61 -2.87 -13.81 12.88
CA LEU A 61 -2.47 -13.11 11.68
C LEU A 61 -2.04 -11.67 11.99
N ALA A 62 -2.82 -10.93 12.78
CA ALA A 62 -2.47 -9.57 13.17
C ALA A 62 -1.18 -9.50 14.02
N LEU A 63 -0.91 -10.50 14.87
CA LEU A 63 0.37 -10.62 15.57
C LEU A 63 1.55 -10.74 14.60
N SER A 64 1.42 -11.56 13.55
CA SER A 64 2.48 -11.68 12.53
C SER A 64 2.77 -10.35 11.81
N PHE A 65 1.76 -9.48 11.68
CA PHE A 65 1.94 -8.13 11.13
C PHE A 65 2.55 -7.17 12.17
N GLN A 66 2.22 -7.34 13.44
CA GLN A 66 2.84 -6.59 14.54
C GLN A 66 4.35 -6.85 14.62
N ASP A 67 4.80 -8.08 14.36
CA ASP A 67 6.21 -8.41 14.30
C ASP A 67 6.96 -7.58 13.25
N ILE A 68 6.33 -7.26 12.12
CA ILE A 68 6.89 -6.37 11.10
C ILE A 68 7.01 -4.94 11.65
N CYS A 69 6.00 -4.45 12.36
CA CYS A 69 6.04 -3.13 12.99
C CYS A 69 7.13 -3.02 14.07
N ASN A 70 7.44 -4.11 14.79
CA ASN A 70 8.48 -4.13 15.83
C ASN A 70 9.88 -3.79 15.28
N HIS A 71 10.11 -3.96 13.98
CA HIS A 71 11.35 -3.55 13.32
C HIS A 71 11.50 -2.02 13.21
N PHE A 72 10.42 -1.27 13.43
CA PHE A 72 10.38 0.20 13.38
C PHE A 72 10.28 0.78 14.79
N PRO A 73 11.35 1.42 15.29
CA PRO A 73 11.36 1.93 16.65
C PRO A 73 10.33 3.04 16.82
N TYR A 74 9.73 3.12 18.00
CA TYR A 74 8.79 4.18 18.41
C TYR A 74 7.41 4.18 17.73
N THR A 75 7.00 3.07 17.10
CA THR A 75 5.64 2.92 16.56
C THR A 75 4.70 2.36 17.63
N LYS A 76 3.55 3.01 17.85
CA LYS A 76 2.50 2.48 18.71
C LYS A 76 1.53 1.66 17.88
N VAL A 77 1.48 0.36 18.12
CA VAL A 77 0.64 -0.59 17.38
C VAL A 77 -0.52 -1.06 18.24
N GLU A 78 -1.72 -1.03 17.68
CA GLU A 78 -2.95 -1.58 18.26
C GLU A 78 -3.53 -2.64 17.32
N ILE A 79 -4.03 -3.74 17.88
CA ILE A 79 -4.65 -4.83 17.10
C ILE A 79 -6.15 -4.83 17.34
N ILE A 80 -6.93 -4.79 16.26
CA ILE A 80 -8.38 -4.87 16.29
C ILE A 80 -8.83 -6.00 15.37
N VAL A 81 -9.51 -7.00 15.96
CA VAL A 81 -10.08 -8.13 15.23
C VAL A 81 -11.59 -8.10 15.39
N THR A 82 -12.30 -7.94 14.28
CA THR A 82 -13.76 -7.79 14.30
C THR A 82 -14.44 -8.71 13.29
N GLU A 83 -15.67 -9.11 13.61
CA GLU A 83 -16.54 -9.80 12.67
C GLU A 83 -17.18 -8.78 11.74
N GLY A 84 -17.20 -9.07 10.44
CA GLY A 84 -17.79 -8.16 9.46
C GLY A 84 -18.31 -8.84 8.20
N ASP A 85 -19.01 -8.01 7.43
CA ASP A 85 -19.60 -8.40 6.15
C ASP A 85 -18.54 -8.36 5.05
N GLN A 86 -18.68 -9.24 4.05
CA GLN A 86 -17.80 -9.26 2.88
C GLN A 86 -17.90 -7.98 2.04
N GLU A 87 -18.97 -7.19 2.25
CA GLU A 87 -19.26 -5.93 1.58
C GLU A 87 -18.50 -4.74 2.18
N GLY A 88 -17.84 -4.88 3.33
CA GLY A 88 -16.97 -3.81 3.87
C GLY A 88 -17.57 -2.69 4.67
N ARG A 89 -18.90 -2.70 4.81
CA ARG A 89 -19.62 -1.75 5.65
C ARG A 89 -19.05 -1.73 7.08
N LYS A 90 -18.61 -2.88 7.58
CA LYS A 90 -17.98 -2.99 8.89
C LYS A 90 -16.64 -2.25 8.95
N ILE A 91 -15.81 -2.38 7.91
CA ILE A 91 -14.50 -1.73 7.85
C ILE A 91 -14.68 -0.22 7.82
N SER A 92 -15.57 0.31 6.99
CA SER A 92 -15.84 1.76 6.93
C SER A 92 -16.41 2.31 8.25
N ALA A 93 -17.29 1.56 8.92
CA ALA A 93 -17.79 1.93 10.24
C ALA A 93 -16.67 1.97 11.29
N MET A 94 -15.81 0.95 11.35
CA MET A 94 -14.69 0.89 12.29
C MET A 94 -13.68 2.01 12.06
N VAL A 95 -13.32 2.27 10.81
CA VAL A 95 -12.38 3.34 10.43
C VAL A 95 -12.89 4.71 10.87
N ARG A 96 -14.20 4.95 10.73
CA ARG A 96 -14.87 6.17 11.18
C ARG A 96 -14.90 6.28 12.71
N GLU A 97 -15.19 5.18 13.41
CA GLU A 97 -15.21 5.12 14.88
C GLU A 97 -13.82 5.36 15.49
N ILE A 98 -12.78 4.78 14.87
CA ILE A 98 -11.39 5.01 15.27
C ILE A 98 -11.00 6.49 15.05
N GLY A 99 -11.61 7.16 14.08
CA GLY A 99 -11.22 8.50 13.66
C GLY A 99 -9.90 8.46 12.89
N ALA A 100 -9.75 7.49 11.99
CA ALA A 100 -8.53 7.32 11.22
C ALA A 100 -8.32 8.51 10.25
N SER A 101 -7.06 8.94 10.15
CA SER A 101 -6.64 9.95 9.18
C SER A 101 -6.35 9.35 7.80
N ALA A 102 -5.92 8.08 7.77
CA ALA A 102 -5.66 7.31 6.57
C ALA A 102 -5.94 5.83 6.81
N ILE A 103 -6.34 5.13 5.74
CA ILE A 103 -6.46 3.68 5.67
C ILE A 103 -5.53 3.15 4.57
N VAL A 104 -4.78 2.09 4.89
CA VAL A 104 -3.88 1.40 3.97
C VAL A 104 -4.35 -0.03 3.75
N LEU A 105 -4.41 -0.45 2.49
CA LEU A 105 -4.94 -1.75 2.05
C LEU A 105 -4.03 -2.36 0.97
N GLY A 106 -3.93 -3.69 0.95
CA GLY A 106 -3.29 -4.44 -0.14
C GLY A 106 -4.27 -4.69 -1.29
N LEU A 107 -3.94 -4.22 -2.49
CA LEU A 107 -4.77 -4.39 -3.68
C LEU A 107 -4.43 -5.70 -4.40
N HIS A 108 -5.34 -6.67 -4.33
CA HIS A 108 -5.24 -7.97 -4.99
C HIS A 108 -6.63 -8.45 -5.44
N ASP A 109 -6.73 -9.41 -6.37
CA ASP A 109 -7.99 -9.78 -7.08
C ASP A 109 -9.16 -10.20 -6.17
N HIS A 110 -8.87 -10.69 -4.96
CA HIS A 110 -9.85 -11.09 -3.95
C HIS A 110 -9.91 -10.14 -2.74
N SER A 111 -9.28 -8.97 -2.85
CA SER A 111 -9.23 -8.00 -1.77
C SER A 111 -10.61 -7.50 -1.42
N PHE A 112 -10.73 -7.15 -0.14
CA PHE A 112 -11.91 -6.49 0.37
C PHE A 112 -12.29 -5.24 -0.47
N LEU A 113 -11.31 -4.46 -0.94
CA LEU A 113 -11.54 -3.26 -1.74
C LEU A 113 -12.26 -3.54 -3.06
N TYR A 114 -11.89 -4.59 -3.81
CA TYR A 114 -12.60 -4.92 -5.05
C TYR A 114 -14.05 -5.31 -4.78
N LYS A 115 -14.30 -6.07 -3.71
CA LYS A 115 -15.67 -6.44 -3.31
C LYS A 115 -16.50 -5.21 -2.93
N LEU A 116 -15.89 -4.28 -2.19
CA LEU A 116 -16.52 -3.00 -1.84
C LEU A 116 -16.83 -2.17 -3.10
N ALA A 117 -15.90 -2.13 -4.06
CA ALA A 117 -16.07 -1.38 -5.30
C ALA A 117 -17.17 -1.94 -6.21
N LEU A 118 -17.22 -3.26 -6.31
CA LEU A 118 -18.25 -3.96 -7.07
C LEU A 118 -19.63 -3.79 -6.43
N ALA A 119 -19.69 -3.70 -5.10
CA ALA A 119 -20.95 -3.53 -4.37
C ALA A 119 -21.41 -2.07 -4.28
N HIS A 120 -20.49 -1.10 -4.29
CA HIS A 120 -20.79 0.32 -4.09
C HIS A 120 -20.05 1.16 -5.13
N ASN A 121 -20.81 1.91 -5.94
CA ASN A 121 -20.25 2.81 -6.96
C ASN A 121 -19.39 3.94 -6.38
N ASP A 122 -19.59 4.33 -5.11
CA ASP A 122 -18.92 5.45 -4.45
C ASP A 122 -18.20 5.05 -3.15
N ILE A 123 -17.10 4.30 -3.26
CA ILE A 123 -16.26 3.94 -2.10
C ILE A 123 -15.68 5.17 -1.39
N THR A 124 -15.34 6.22 -2.13
CA THR A 124 -14.72 7.45 -1.61
C THR A 124 -15.64 8.20 -0.65
N LYS A 125 -16.97 8.06 -0.78
CA LYS A 125 -17.95 8.59 0.19
C LYS A 125 -18.05 7.73 1.45
N SER A 126 -17.66 6.45 1.38
CA SER A 126 -17.81 5.53 2.51
C SER A 126 -16.77 5.74 3.61
N PHE A 127 -15.60 6.27 3.24
CA PHE A 127 -14.51 6.56 4.17
C PHE A 127 -14.30 8.06 4.31
N SER A 128 -14.28 8.57 5.54
CA SER A 128 -13.99 9.98 5.82
C SER A 128 -12.49 10.31 5.82
N CYS A 129 -11.65 9.41 5.28
CA CYS A 129 -10.20 9.45 5.42
C CYS A 129 -9.49 9.11 4.10
N ARG A 130 -8.18 9.36 4.03
CA ARG A 130 -7.38 9.05 2.83
C ARG A 130 -7.24 7.54 2.65
N VAL A 131 -7.65 7.02 1.49
CA VAL A 131 -7.55 5.58 1.16
C VAL A 131 -6.33 5.34 0.29
N LEU A 132 -5.43 4.45 0.74
CA LEU A 132 -4.21 4.07 0.03
C LEU A 132 -4.26 2.58 -0.30
N ALA A 133 -4.37 2.28 -1.60
CA ALA A 133 -4.40 0.92 -2.12
C ALA A 133 -3.04 0.60 -2.75
N ILE A 134 -2.36 -0.40 -2.21
CA ILE A 134 -0.99 -0.74 -2.57
C ILE A 134 -1.02 -2.03 -3.36
N ARG A 135 -0.55 -1.95 -4.62
CA ARG A 135 -0.48 -3.10 -5.51
C ARG A 135 0.96 -3.60 -5.59
N GLN A 136 1.14 -4.91 -5.46
CA GLN A 136 2.41 -5.56 -5.77
C GLN A 136 2.44 -5.89 -7.27
N PRO A 137 3.55 -5.63 -8.00
CA PRO A 137 3.66 -6.05 -9.39
C PRO A 137 3.53 -7.58 -9.51
N PRO A 138 2.96 -8.08 -10.62
CA PRO A 138 2.95 -9.51 -10.87
C PRO A 138 4.40 -9.99 -10.92
N SER A 139 4.76 -10.89 -10.01
CA SER A 139 6.06 -11.57 -10.05
C SER A 139 6.25 -12.15 -11.45
N SER A 140 7.31 -11.75 -12.14
CA SER A 140 7.69 -12.31 -13.43
C SER A 140 7.61 -13.84 -13.37
N ALA A 141 6.77 -14.40 -14.25
CA ALA A 141 6.40 -15.81 -14.32
C ALA A 141 7.53 -16.78 -13.94
N SER A 142 7.32 -17.56 -12.87
CA SER A 142 8.01 -18.84 -12.72
C SER A 142 7.54 -19.75 -13.85
N GLY A 143 8.45 -20.04 -14.77
CA GLY A 143 8.16 -20.75 -16.00
C GLY A 143 7.66 -22.17 -15.76
N ARG A 144 6.50 -22.49 -16.34
CA ARG A 144 6.25 -23.83 -16.89
C ARG A 144 5.48 -23.67 -18.19
N LYS A 145 6.22 -23.69 -19.30
CA LYS A 145 5.66 -23.85 -20.64
C LYS A 145 5.15 -25.29 -20.75
N THR A 146 3.84 -25.49 -20.64
CA THR A 146 3.16 -26.66 -21.21
C THR A 146 2.10 -26.15 -22.18
N ARG A 147 2.30 -26.50 -23.45
CA ARG A 147 1.44 -26.15 -24.58
C ARG A 147 0.03 -26.71 -24.39
N ALA A 148 -0.93 -25.81 -24.51
CA ALA A 148 -2.26 -25.94 -25.08
C ALA A 148 -3.10 -27.21 -24.75
N ARG A 149 -4.15 -26.99 -23.95
CA ARG A 149 -5.52 -27.33 -24.37
C ARG A 149 -6.48 -26.31 -23.77
N ALA A 150 -7.26 -25.68 -24.64
CA ALA A 150 -8.13 -24.57 -24.33
C ALA A 150 -9.13 -24.90 -23.21
N SER A 151 -9.05 -24.15 -22.12
CA SER A 151 -10.18 -23.83 -21.26
C SER A 151 -10.10 -22.33 -20.94
N THR A 152 -11.12 -21.63 -21.40
CA THR A 152 -11.36 -20.20 -21.34
C THR A 152 -11.34 -19.72 -19.89
N THR A 153 -10.19 -19.29 -19.39
CA THR A 153 -10.08 -18.41 -18.24
C THR A 153 -9.37 -17.16 -18.73
N ALA A 154 -10.19 -16.18 -19.08
CA ALA A 154 -9.73 -14.87 -19.48
C ALA A 154 -8.87 -14.31 -18.36
N SER A 155 -7.57 -14.28 -18.63
CA SER A 155 -6.66 -13.31 -18.04
C SER A 155 -7.26 -11.96 -18.42
N LEU A 156 -8.09 -11.41 -17.53
CA LEU A 156 -8.59 -10.04 -17.66
C LEU A 156 -7.41 -9.12 -17.38
N ALA A 157 -6.57 -8.95 -18.40
CA ALA A 157 -6.02 -7.65 -18.72
C ALA A 157 -7.21 -6.70 -18.93
N LEU A 158 -7.78 -6.22 -17.82
CA LEU A 158 -8.70 -5.10 -17.84
C LEU A 158 -7.86 -3.84 -17.73
N ASP A 159 -7.22 -3.54 -18.86
CA ASP A 159 -6.64 -2.25 -19.12
C ASP A 159 -7.76 -1.19 -19.02
N ASN A 160 -7.49 -0.15 -18.23
CA ASN A 160 -7.95 1.23 -18.43
C ASN A 160 -9.43 1.63 -18.29
N SER A 161 -10.37 0.81 -17.80
CA SER A 161 -11.79 1.23 -17.76
C SER A 161 -12.46 1.39 -16.39
N ILE A 162 -11.77 1.14 -15.28
CA ILE A 162 -12.31 1.53 -13.96
C ILE A 162 -11.57 2.79 -13.52
N SER A 163 -12.15 3.94 -13.85
CA SER A 163 -11.81 5.24 -13.27
C SER A 163 -12.07 5.19 -11.77
N MET A 164 -11.14 4.62 -11.00
CA MET A 164 -11.19 4.61 -9.55
C MET A 164 -10.35 5.77 -9.04
N ASP A 165 -11.00 6.78 -8.47
CA ASP A 165 -10.35 7.94 -7.85
C ASP A 165 -9.66 7.56 -6.52
N PHE A 166 -8.60 6.75 -6.60
CA PHE A 166 -7.70 6.46 -5.47
C PHE A 166 -6.27 6.83 -5.84
N SER A 167 -5.48 7.21 -4.82
CA SER A 167 -4.03 7.19 -4.94
C SER A 167 -3.56 5.73 -4.91
N GLN A 168 -3.64 5.07 -6.06
CA GLN A 168 -3.03 3.76 -6.26
C GLN A 168 -1.52 3.96 -6.31
N ILE A 169 -0.82 3.36 -5.35
CA ILE A 169 0.63 3.43 -5.31
C ILE A 169 1.14 2.10 -5.84
N ASP A 170 1.52 2.14 -7.11
CA ASP A 170 2.26 1.05 -7.72
C ASP A 170 3.71 1.15 -7.27
N ILE A 171 4.14 0.21 -6.43
CA ILE A 171 5.49 0.18 -5.87
C ILE A 171 6.54 -0.03 -6.98
N SER A 172 6.12 -0.47 -8.17
CA SER A 172 6.96 -0.59 -9.37
C SER A 172 7.66 0.72 -9.78
N GLY A 173 7.09 1.87 -9.42
CA GLY A 173 7.64 3.19 -9.76
C GLY A 173 8.50 3.86 -8.68
N VAL A 174 8.32 3.53 -7.39
CA VAL A 174 8.99 4.27 -6.29
C VAL A 174 10.42 3.79 -6.04
N LEU A 175 10.75 2.55 -6.41
CA LEU A 175 12.13 2.03 -6.40
C LEU A 175 12.89 2.28 -7.71
N ARG A 176 12.21 2.77 -8.76
CA ARG A 176 12.85 3.32 -9.94
C ARG A 176 12.83 4.83 -9.79
N LEU A 177 13.89 5.37 -9.19
CA LEU A 177 14.34 6.70 -9.57
C LEU A 177 14.25 6.74 -11.11
N PRO A 178 13.53 7.70 -11.74
CA PRO A 178 13.55 7.80 -13.19
C PRO A 178 15.02 7.79 -13.58
N ASP A 179 15.44 6.88 -14.46
CA ASP A 179 16.79 6.89 -14.99
C ASP A 179 16.99 8.31 -15.53
N LEU A 180 17.69 9.14 -14.76
CA LEU A 180 18.04 10.48 -15.18
C LEU A 180 18.82 10.23 -16.46
N PRO A 181 18.37 10.75 -17.62
CA PRO A 181 19.15 10.60 -18.83
C PRO A 181 20.54 11.11 -18.49
N PRO A 182 21.61 10.33 -18.76
CA PRO A 182 22.96 10.75 -18.42
C PRO A 182 23.15 12.16 -18.98
N PRO A 183 23.67 13.10 -18.18
CA PRO A 183 23.83 14.47 -18.61
C PRO A 183 24.55 14.46 -19.95
N LYS A 184 23.94 15.07 -20.98
CA LYS A 184 24.46 15.10 -22.36
C LYS A 184 25.85 15.71 -22.47
N ILE A 185 26.34 16.31 -21.39
CA ILE A 185 27.62 16.97 -21.28
C ILE A 185 28.31 16.38 -20.06
N PRO A 186 29.44 15.65 -20.22
CA PRO A 186 30.29 15.33 -19.09
C PRO A 186 30.89 16.65 -18.59
N TYR A 187 30.30 17.24 -17.55
CA TYR A 187 30.99 18.29 -16.82
C TYR A 187 32.24 17.65 -16.23
N ARG A 188 33.40 17.97 -16.80
CA ARG A 188 34.67 17.77 -16.11
C ARG A 188 34.59 18.63 -14.87
N ILE A 189 34.32 18.01 -13.72
CA ILE A 189 34.59 18.61 -12.42
C ILE A 189 36.04 19.06 -12.49
N CYS A 190 36.25 20.38 -12.53
CA CYS A 190 37.58 20.94 -12.64
C CYS A 190 38.40 20.43 -11.45
N PRO A 191 39.50 19.70 -11.66
CA PRO A 191 40.21 19.05 -10.56
C PRO A 191 41.05 20.03 -9.73
N SER A 192 40.85 21.34 -9.84
CA SER A 192 41.45 22.32 -8.93
C SER A 192 40.70 23.65 -8.94
N PRO A 193 40.56 24.34 -7.78
CA PRO A 193 39.97 25.68 -7.70
C PRO A 193 40.82 26.77 -8.37
N SER A 194 42.05 26.46 -8.80
CA SER A 194 42.98 27.38 -9.46
C SER A 194 42.88 27.40 -10.99
N ALA A 195 42.08 26.53 -11.60
CA ALA A 195 41.96 26.44 -13.07
C ALA A 195 41.05 27.51 -13.70
N ILE A 196 40.31 28.29 -12.89
CA ILE A 196 39.47 29.38 -13.38
C ILE A 196 40.34 30.62 -13.64
N ILE A 197 41.09 30.60 -14.73
CA ILE A 197 41.82 31.78 -15.21
C ILE A 197 40.81 32.73 -15.83
N TRP A 198 40.33 33.70 -15.06
CA TRP A 198 39.60 34.85 -15.60
C TRP A 198 40.55 35.65 -16.51
N ARG A 199 40.50 35.39 -17.82
CA ARG A 199 41.13 36.29 -18.79
C ARG A 199 40.27 37.54 -18.88
N SER A 200 40.63 38.58 -18.13
CA SER A 200 40.10 39.92 -18.36
C SER A 200 40.54 40.37 -19.76
N ARG A 201 39.59 40.45 -20.69
CA ARG A 201 39.84 41.09 -21.99
C ARG A 201 40.06 42.58 -21.72
N LYS A 202 41.30 43.05 -21.86
CA LYS A 202 41.57 44.49 -21.98
C LYS A 202 40.82 45.02 -23.21
N SER A 203 39.89 45.94 -22.97
CA SER A 203 39.22 46.73 -24.00
C SER A 203 40.29 47.50 -24.78
N ARG A 204 40.50 47.14 -26.06
CA ARG A 204 41.28 47.97 -26.98
C ARG A 204 40.39 49.12 -27.42
N ARG A 205 40.59 50.30 -26.83
CA ARG A 205 40.26 51.57 -27.47
C ARG A 205 41.38 51.95 -28.42
N LYS A 206 41.11 51.94 -29.71
CA LYS A 206 41.40 53.01 -30.67
C LYS A 206 40.81 52.62 -32.02
#